data_AF-A0A967Q428-F1
#
_entry.id   AF-A0A967Q428-F1
#
_cell.length_a   1.000
_cell.length_b   1.000
_cell.length_c   1.000
_cell.angle_alpha   90.00
_cell.angle_beta   90.00
_cell.angle_gamma   90.00
#
_symmetry.space_group_name_H-M   'P 1'
#
loop_
_entity.id
_entity.type
_entity.pdbx_description
1 polymer ?
#
loop_
_entity_poly.entity_id
_entity_poly.type
_entity_poly.pdbx_seq_one_letter_code
_entity_poly.pdbx_strand_id
1 'polypeptide(L)'
;FIFKSRSPSSGMERVKLYDRHGAPRKKGVGIFARAFMEHFPLLPVEEEGRLHDPRLRENFIESIFVMRRWRRVLDRGAEAQDVVDFHTRHKLLLMAHSVELYRETGRLVAKAGDIDPQDLVRQYQALLLQALQLKPTVKKHINVLHHLLGYFKKHLSADEKKEMIDLIEHYRKGHLPLIVPVTMVNHFVRKYEQPYLQKQVYLQPHPLELKLRNHA
;
A
#
# COMPACT_ATOMS: atom_id res chain seq x y z
N PHE A 1 13.95 -4.95 -3.73
CA PHE A 1 14.95 -6.02 -3.86
C PHE A 1 14.40 -7.28 -3.22
N ILE A 2 14.61 -8.45 -3.82
CA ILE A 2 14.20 -9.73 -3.22
C ILE A 2 15.45 -10.41 -2.66
N PHE A 3 15.50 -10.51 -1.33
CA PHE A 3 16.60 -11.10 -0.60
C PHE A 3 16.49 -12.64 -0.54
N LYS A 4 17.61 -13.34 -0.62
CA LYS A 4 17.65 -14.81 -0.45
C LYS A 4 17.53 -15.16 1.04
N SER A 5 16.42 -15.80 1.41
CA SER A 5 16.16 -16.21 2.80
C SER A 5 17.26 -17.11 3.36
N ARG A 6 17.55 -16.96 4.66
CA ARG A 6 18.55 -17.73 5.43
C ARG A 6 20.01 -17.56 4.98
N SER A 7 20.30 -16.67 4.03
CA SER A 7 21.67 -16.33 3.65
C SER A 7 22.35 -15.51 4.77
N PRO A 8 23.55 -15.88 5.24
CA PRO A 8 24.33 -15.07 6.18
C PRO A 8 24.66 -13.67 5.67
N SER A 9 24.69 -13.47 4.35
CA SER A 9 24.94 -12.17 3.72
C SER A 9 23.65 -11.46 3.32
N SER A 10 22.74 -12.16 2.68
CA SER A 10 21.58 -11.56 2.01
C SER A 10 20.26 -11.69 2.76
N GLY A 11 20.17 -12.44 3.87
CA GLY A 11 18.91 -12.56 4.60
C GLY A 11 18.53 -11.24 5.29
N MET A 12 17.29 -10.81 5.10
CA MET A 12 16.70 -9.59 5.65
C MET A 12 16.19 -9.78 7.09
N GLU A 13 15.77 -10.99 7.48
CA GLU A 13 15.30 -11.28 8.84
C GLU A 13 15.66 -12.72 9.27
N ARG A 14 15.83 -12.94 10.57
CA ARG A 14 16.02 -14.27 11.18
C ARG A 14 17.23 -15.05 10.63
N VAL A 15 18.29 -14.34 10.22
CA VAL A 15 19.56 -14.95 9.82
C VAL A 15 20.22 -15.60 11.03
N LYS A 16 20.74 -16.82 10.85
CA LYS A 16 21.60 -17.48 11.84
C LYS A 16 22.93 -16.71 11.91
N LEU A 17 23.15 -15.99 13.00
CA LEU A 17 24.45 -15.42 13.30
C LEU A 17 25.24 -16.46 14.12
N TYR A 18 26.45 -16.76 13.66
CA TYR A 18 27.40 -17.59 14.38
C TYR A 18 28.31 -16.64 15.18
N ASP A 19 28.26 -16.72 16.51
CA ASP A 19 29.25 -16.06 17.35
C ASP A 19 30.48 -16.97 17.52
N ARG A 20 31.58 -16.43 18.05
CA ARG A 20 32.84 -17.18 18.23
C ARG A 20 32.78 -18.23 19.36
N HIS A 21 31.68 -18.34 20.13
CA HIS A 21 31.64 -19.10 21.39
C HIS A 21 30.33 -19.88 21.70
N GLY A 22 29.39 -20.06 20.75
CA GLY A 22 28.11 -20.72 21.09
C GLY A 22 27.07 -20.85 19.97
N ALA A 23 25.91 -21.40 20.36
CA ALA A 23 24.81 -21.80 19.47
C ALA A 23 24.23 -20.62 18.67
N PRO A 24 23.91 -20.81 17.37
CA PRO A 24 23.56 -19.72 16.47
C PRO A 24 22.24 -19.03 16.85
N ARG A 25 22.28 -17.70 17.01
CA ARG A 25 21.09 -16.87 17.26
C ARG A 25 20.38 -16.54 15.95
N LYS A 26 19.10 -16.91 15.82
CA LYS A 26 18.25 -16.65 14.62
C LYS A 26 17.53 -15.29 14.69
N LYS A 27 18.27 -14.19 14.88
CA LYS A 27 17.71 -12.82 14.93
C LYS A 27 18.50 -11.81 14.11
N GLY A 28 19.47 -12.23 13.30
CA GLY A 28 20.30 -11.32 12.54
C GLY A 28 19.69 -10.85 11.22
N VAL A 29 20.24 -9.76 10.71
CA VAL A 29 20.17 -9.32 9.30
C VAL A 29 21.55 -9.55 8.70
N GLY A 30 21.61 -10.13 7.51
CA GLY A 30 22.86 -10.38 6.79
C GLY A 30 23.58 -9.07 6.43
N ILE A 31 24.90 -9.14 6.29
CA ILE A 31 25.76 -7.95 6.14
C ILE A 31 25.38 -7.14 4.89
N PHE A 32 25.17 -7.81 3.75
CA PHE A 32 24.75 -7.15 2.51
C PHE A 32 23.33 -6.59 2.63
N ALA A 33 22.39 -7.36 3.20
CA ALA A 33 21.01 -6.90 3.35
C ALA A 33 20.93 -5.63 4.21
N ARG A 34 21.71 -5.58 5.32
CA ARG A 34 21.83 -4.40 6.16
C ARG A 34 22.38 -3.20 5.39
N ALA A 35 23.55 -3.36 4.76
CA ALA A 35 24.19 -2.28 4.01
C ALA A 35 23.28 -1.76 2.87
N PHE A 36 22.59 -2.66 2.16
CA PHE A 36 21.65 -2.30 1.11
C PHE A 36 20.47 -1.50 1.67
N MET A 37 19.88 -1.92 2.79
CA MET A 37 18.74 -1.23 3.40
C MET A 37 19.14 0.12 4.02
N GLU A 38 20.36 0.24 4.54
CA GLU A 38 20.91 1.52 5.03
C GLU A 38 21.17 2.50 3.88
N HIS A 39 21.69 2.02 2.75
CA HIS A 39 21.99 2.85 1.59
C HIS A 39 20.75 3.16 0.73
N PHE A 40 19.79 2.26 0.69
CA PHE A 40 18.53 2.39 -0.05
C PHE A 40 17.30 2.19 0.87
N PRO A 41 17.14 3.03 1.92
CA PRO A 41 16.06 2.86 2.92
C PRO A 41 14.66 3.01 2.32
N LEU A 42 14.62 3.58 1.12
CA LEU A 42 13.45 3.98 0.36
C LEU A 42 13.07 2.97 -0.75
N LEU A 43 13.85 1.90 -0.93
CA LEU A 43 13.51 0.84 -1.88
C LEU A 43 12.66 -0.25 -1.20
N PRO A 44 11.53 -0.67 -1.78
CA PRO A 44 10.80 -1.84 -1.29
C PRO A 44 11.72 -3.06 -1.31
N VAL A 45 11.83 -3.75 -0.18
CA VAL A 45 12.58 -5.00 -0.04
C VAL A 45 11.72 -6.07 0.60
N GLU A 46 11.95 -7.32 0.23
CA GLU A 46 11.28 -8.47 0.84
C GLU A 46 12.18 -9.71 0.71
N GLU A 47 11.94 -10.75 1.49
CA GLU A 47 12.62 -12.03 1.29
C GLU A 47 11.82 -13.00 0.42
N GLU A 48 12.51 -13.79 -0.40
CA GLU A 48 11.90 -14.85 -1.22
C GLU A 48 10.98 -15.77 -0.40
N GLY A 49 11.45 -16.27 0.76
CA GLY A 49 10.66 -17.17 1.60
C GLY A 49 9.40 -16.52 2.18
N ARG A 50 9.41 -15.20 2.35
CA ARG A 50 8.28 -14.40 2.85
C ARG A 50 7.24 -14.13 1.77
N LEU A 51 7.64 -14.12 0.49
CA LEU A 51 6.72 -13.97 -0.64
C LEU A 51 5.78 -15.17 -0.84
N HIS A 52 5.98 -16.27 -0.11
CA HIS A 52 4.98 -17.34 -0.01
C HIS A 52 3.76 -16.94 0.82
N ASP A 53 3.89 -15.97 1.75
CA ASP A 53 2.74 -15.39 2.44
C ASP A 53 1.99 -14.47 1.46
N PRO A 54 0.71 -14.75 1.15
CA PRO A 54 -0.02 -13.99 0.14
C PRO A 54 -0.14 -12.50 0.46
N ARG A 55 -0.24 -12.13 1.75
CA ARG A 55 -0.41 -10.73 2.19
C ARG A 55 0.90 -9.95 2.10
N LEU A 56 2.03 -10.59 2.40
CA LEU A 56 3.35 -9.98 2.19
C LEU A 56 3.63 -9.79 0.70
N ARG A 57 3.30 -10.79 -0.11
CA ARG A 57 3.41 -10.71 -1.57
C ARG A 57 2.54 -9.60 -2.16
N GLU A 58 1.28 -9.51 -1.75
CA GLU A 58 0.38 -8.42 -2.18
C GLU A 58 1.00 -7.05 -1.87
N ASN A 59 1.41 -6.82 -0.62
CA ASN A 59 2.00 -5.56 -0.20
C ASN A 59 3.28 -5.22 -0.98
N PHE A 60 4.19 -6.19 -1.15
CA PHE A 60 5.44 -5.96 -1.87
C PHE A 60 5.20 -5.59 -3.34
N ILE A 61 4.30 -6.32 -4.02
CA ILE A 61 3.97 -6.04 -5.43
C ILE A 61 3.20 -4.73 -5.56
N GLU A 62 2.26 -4.41 -4.67
CA GLU A 62 1.56 -3.12 -4.63
C GLU A 62 2.56 -1.96 -4.52
N SER A 63 3.53 -2.06 -3.59
CA SER A 63 4.59 -1.08 -3.43
C SER A 63 5.44 -0.90 -4.69
N ILE A 64 5.73 -1.96 -5.45
CA ILE A 64 6.41 -1.85 -6.75
C ILE A 64 5.58 -1.04 -7.75
N PHE A 65 4.28 -1.29 -7.85
CA PHE A 65 3.41 -0.55 -8.78
C PHE A 65 3.25 0.92 -8.38
N VAL A 66 3.12 1.23 -7.09
CA VAL A 66 3.08 2.61 -6.60
C VAL A 66 4.42 3.32 -6.90
N MET A 67 5.54 2.66 -6.63
CA MET A 67 6.87 3.21 -6.94
C MET A 67 7.08 3.44 -8.44
N ARG A 68 6.60 2.54 -9.29
CA ARG A 68 6.64 2.74 -10.75
C ARG A 68 5.84 3.97 -11.17
N ARG A 69 4.66 4.19 -10.59
CA ARG A 69 3.85 5.39 -10.87
C ARG A 69 4.55 6.66 -10.40
N TRP A 70 5.14 6.63 -9.20
CA TRP A 70 5.86 7.78 -8.64
C TRP A 70 7.09 8.15 -9.47
N ARG A 71 7.91 7.16 -9.87
CA ARG A 71 9.08 7.41 -10.73
C ARG A 71 8.71 8.08 -12.04
N ARG A 72 7.59 7.69 -12.67
CA ARG A 72 7.10 8.36 -13.89
C ARG A 72 6.74 9.83 -13.70
N VAL A 73 6.33 10.21 -12.48
CA VAL A 73 6.09 11.62 -12.13
C VAL A 73 7.44 12.34 -12.04
N LEU A 74 8.42 11.74 -11.36
CA LEU A 74 9.77 12.31 -11.23
C LEU A 74 10.49 12.45 -12.59
N ASP A 75 10.41 11.43 -13.44
CA ASP A 75 11.09 11.39 -14.76
C ASP A 75 10.65 12.52 -15.70
N ARG A 76 9.49 13.14 -15.43
CA ARG A 76 8.94 14.25 -16.22
C ARG A 76 9.32 15.63 -15.69
N GLY A 77 10.06 15.69 -14.59
CA GLY A 77 10.28 16.94 -13.84
C GLY A 77 9.05 17.31 -13.04
N ALA A 78 8.81 16.58 -11.93
CA ALA A 78 7.61 16.73 -11.12
C ALA A 78 7.39 18.16 -10.63
N GLU A 79 6.21 18.71 -10.91
CA GLU A 79 5.75 19.98 -10.35
C GLU A 79 4.80 19.73 -9.17
N ALA A 80 4.46 20.81 -8.46
CA ALA A 80 3.55 20.76 -7.32
C ALA A 80 2.19 20.13 -7.68
N GLN A 81 1.65 20.46 -8.85
CA GLN A 81 0.38 19.92 -9.33
C GLN A 81 0.43 18.41 -9.58
N ASP A 82 1.58 17.87 -10.01
CA ASP A 82 1.74 16.42 -10.20
C ASP A 82 1.72 15.67 -8.87
N VAL A 83 2.30 16.26 -7.82
CA VAL A 83 2.23 15.70 -6.46
C VAL A 83 0.79 15.68 -5.96
N VAL A 84 0.03 16.76 -6.22
CA VAL A 84 -1.41 16.85 -5.87
C VAL A 84 -2.24 15.82 -6.62
N ASP A 85 -2.04 15.64 -7.94
CA ASP A 85 -2.75 14.62 -8.72
C ASP A 85 -2.39 13.21 -8.24
N PHE A 86 -1.09 12.94 -8.07
CA PHE A 86 -0.62 11.66 -7.57
C PHE A 86 -1.25 11.34 -6.21
N HIS A 87 -1.23 12.29 -5.28
CA HIS A 87 -1.83 12.11 -3.95
C HIS A 87 -3.32 11.86 -4.04
N THR A 88 -4.06 12.68 -4.80
CA THR A 88 -5.50 12.51 -5.02
C THR A 88 -5.86 11.09 -5.44
N ARG A 89 -5.09 10.50 -6.34
CA ARG A 89 -5.31 9.14 -6.87
C ARG A 89 -4.90 8.01 -5.93
N HIS A 90 -3.97 8.25 -5.00
CA HIS A 90 -3.44 7.24 -4.07
C HIS A 90 -3.98 7.41 -2.65
N LYS A 91 -4.82 8.40 -2.41
CA LYS A 91 -5.33 8.78 -1.09
C LYS A 91 -5.94 7.60 -0.31
N LEU A 92 -6.79 6.79 -0.94
CA LEU A 92 -7.38 5.62 -0.26
C LEU A 92 -6.38 4.48 -0.03
N LEU A 93 -5.37 4.35 -0.89
CA LEU A 93 -4.29 3.37 -0.70
C LEU A 93 -3.44 3.77 0.50
N LEU A 94 -3.04 5.03 0.62
CA LEU A 94 -2.33 5.55 1.79
C LEU A 94 -3.12 5.32 3.08
N MET A 95 -4.43 5.53 3.06
CA MET A 95 -5.30 5.26 4.22
C MET A 95 -5.32 3.77 4.62
N ALA A 96 -5.21 2.86 3.65
CA ALA A 96 -5.11 1.42 3.91
C ALA A 96 -3.77 1.05 4.59
N HIS A 97 -2.69 1.74 4.24
CA HIS A 97 -1.37 1.55 4.88
C HIS A 97 -1.27 2.23 6.26
N SER A 98 -1.67 3.50 6.38
CA SER A 98 -1.68 4.26 7.64
C SER A 98 -2.59 5.48 7.55
N VAL A 99 -3.48 5.64 8.53
CA VAL A 99 -4.36 6.80 8.64
C VAL A 99 -3.55 8.05 9.02
N GLU A 100 -2.48 7.87 9.78
CA GLU A 100 -1.56 8.92 10.21
C GLU A 100 -0.82 9.52 9.02
N LEU A 101 -0.14 8.67 8.23
CA LEU A 101 0.59 9.11 7.03
C LEU A 101 -0.35 9.63 5.93
N TYR A 102 -1.56 9.07 5.83
CA TYR A 102 -2.63 9.65 4.98
C TYR A 102 -2.95 11.10 5.36
N ARG A 103 -3.09 11.41 6.66
CA ARG A 103 -3.36 12.78 7.13
C ARG A 103 -2.16 13.69 6.91
N GLU A 104 -0.96 13.18 7.17
CA GLU A 104 0.27 13.95 7.03
C GLU A 104 0.56 14.32 5.58
N THR A 105 0.51 13.35 4.66
CA THR A 105 0.62 13.61 3.21
C THR A 105 -0.46 14.56 2.71
N GLY A 106 -1.70 14.44 3.20
CA GLY A 106 -2.76 15.39 2.86
C GLY A 106 -2.47 16.82 3.32
N ARG A 107 -1.94 17.00 4.54
CA ARG A 107 -1.52 18.33 5.04
C ARG A 107 -0.35 18.90 4.26
N LEU A 108 0.60 18.06 3.84
CA LEU A 108 1.73 18.49 3.02
C LEU A 108 1.26 18.96 1.65
N VAL A 109 0.40 18.18 0.99
CA VAL A 109 -0.14 18.51 -0.34
C VAL A 109 -1.02 19.76 -0.32
N ALA A 110 -1.71 20.04 0.80
CA ALA A 110 -2.47 21.28 0.96
C ALA A 110 -1.60 22.55 0.91
N LYS A 111 -0.27 22.42 1.11
CA LYS A 111 0.70 23.52 1.05
C LYS A 111 1.43 23.61 -0.29
N ALA A 112 0.98 22.89 -1.33
CA ALA A 112 1.72 22.74 -2.59
C ALA A 112 1.96 24.06 -3.36
N GLY A 113 1.32 25.17 -2.99
CA GLY A 113 1.60 26.52 -3.52
C GLY A 113 2.47 27.40 -2.61
N ASP A 114 2.72 26.98 -1.37
CA ASP A 114 3.42 27.79 -0.35
C ASP A 114 4.86 27.31 -0.11
N ILE A 115 5.22 26.13 -0.62
CA ILE A 115 6.55 25.54 -0.44
C ILE A 115 7.22 25.31 -1.79
N ASP A 116 8.55 25.29 -1.78
CA ASP A 116 9.34 24.99 -2.98
C ASP A 116 8.93 23.62 -3.57
N PRO A 117 8.71 23.50 -4.89
CA PRO A 117 8.30 22.26 -5.54
C PRO A 117 9.26 21.09 -5.30
N GLN A 118 10.58 21.32 -5.27
CA GLN A 118 11.55 20.25 -5.03
C GLN A 118 11.46 19.76 -3.58
N ASP A 119 11.25 20.66 -2.63
CA ASP A 119 11.04 20.28 -1.24
C ASP A 119 9.71 19.55 -1.01
N LEU A 120 8.63 19.97 -1.69
CA LEU A 120 7.36 19.22 -1.68
C LEU A 120 7.56 17.79 -2.17
N VAL A 121 8.21 17.61 -3.32
CA VAL A 121 8.48 16.30 -3.93
C VAL A 121 9.29 15.43 -2.97
N ARG A 122 10.37 15.98 -2.40
CA ARG A 122 11.26 15.28 -1.47
C ARG A 122 10.53 14.82 -0.20
N GLN A 123 9.78 15.73 0.43
CA GLN A 123 9.03 15.44 1.65
C GLN A 123 7.90 14.43 1.38
N TYR A 124 7.16 14.62 0.27
CA TYR A 124 6.08 13.72 -0.10
C TYR A 124 6.59 12.32 -0.39
N GLN A 125 7.70 12.20 -1.12
CA GLN A 125 8.35 10.91 -1.40
C GLN A 125 8.73 10.18 -0.11
N ALA A 126 9.32 10.88 0.87
CA ALA A 126 9.69 10.27 2.14
C ALA A 126 8.46 9.67 2.85
N LEU A 127 7.37 10.42 2.95
CA LEU A 127 6.13 9.96 3.58
C LEU A 127 5.44 8.83 2.80
N LEU A 128 5.39 8.93 1.47
CA LEU A 128 4.86 7.87 0.60
C LEU A 128 5.57 6.55 0.87
N LEU A 129 6.90 6.59 0.94
CA LEU A 129 7.72 5.40 1.12
C LEU A 129 7.61 4.82 2.51
N GLN A 130 7.53 5.67 3.55
CA GLN A 130 7.21 5.22 4.89
C GLN A 130 5.85 4.49 4.92
N ALA A 131 4.84 4.99 4.19
CA ALA A 131 3.54 4.34 4.14
C ALA A 131 3.61 2.96 3.47
N LEU A 132 4.34 2.85 2.35
CA LEU A 132 4.49 1.59 1.59
C LEU A 132 5.26 0.49 2.34
N GLN A 133 6.02 0.84 3.39
CA GLN A 133 6.64 -0.13 4.29
C GLN A 133 5.64 -0.76 5.28
N LEU A 134 4.51 -0.10 5.54
CA LEU A 134 3.51 -0.56 6.50
C LEU A 134 2.50 -1.47 5.82
N LYS A 135 2.41 -2.73 6.24
CA LYS A 135 1.41 -3.66 5.71
C LYS A 135 -0.02 -3.21 6.08
N PRO A 136 -0.95 -3.09 5.10
CA PRO A 136 -2.36 -2.90 5.39
C PRO A 136 -2.92 -4.02 6.26
N THR A 137 -3.85 -3.67 7.13
CA THR A 137 -4.54 -4.64 7.99
C THR A 137 -6.01 -4.75 7.58
N VAL A 138 -6.65 -5.87 7.92
CA VAL A 138 -8.10 -6.06 7.70
C VAL A 138 -8.90 -4.88 8.26
N LYS A 139 -8.56 -4.42 9.47
CA LYS A 139 -9.18 -3.23 10.10
C LYS A 139 -9.02 -1.96 9.24
N LYS A 140 -7.83 -1.72 8.67
CA LYS A 140 -7.60 -0.55 7.81
C LYS A 140 -8.32 -0.65 6.47
N HIS A 141 -8.38 -1.84 5.87
CA HIS A 141 -9.20 -2.06 4.67
C HIS A 141 -10.69 -1.83 4.92
N ILE A 142 -11.23 -2.33 6.04
CA ILE A 142 -12.62 -2.07 6.45
C ILE A 142 -12.89 -0.57 6.58
N ASN A 143 -11.96 0.18 7.18
CA ASN A 143 -12.06 1.63 7.28
C ASN A 143 -12.15 2.29 5.89
N VAL A 144 -11.33 1.85 4.93
CA VAL A 144 -11.39 2.33 3.54
C VAL A 144 -12.71 1.92 2.86
N LEU A 145 -13.20 0.70 3.05
CA LEU A 145 -14.45 0.21 2.48
C LEU A 145 -15.66 1.00 2.99
N HIS A 146 -15.72 1.31 4.29
CA HIS A 146 -16.77 2.18 4.83
C HIS A 146 -16.65 3.62 4.33
N HIS A 147 -15.42 4.14 4.19
CA HIS A 147 -15.20 5.46 3.60
C HIS A 147 -15.72 5.51 2.14
N LEU A 148 -15.42 4.49 1.33
CA LEU A 148 -15.94 4.32 -0.02
C LEU A 148 -17.47 4.28 -0.05
N LEU A 149 -18.09 3.51 0.86
CA LEU A 149 -19.55 3.40 0.96
C LEU A 149 -20.22 4.77 1.22
N GLY A 150 -19.54 5.67 1.93
CA GLY A 150 -20.03 7.03 2.20
C GLY A 150 -20.34 7.85 0.94
N TYR A 151 -19.64 7.61 -0.18
CA TYR A 151 -19.89 8.30 -1.46
C TYR A 151 -21.24 7.91 -2.08
N PHE A 152 -21.79 6.76 -1.71
CA PHE A 152 -23.04 6.25 -2.27
C PHE A 152 -24.23 6.40 -1.32
N LYS A 153 -24.09 7.16 -0.23
CA LYS A 153 -25.13 7.30 0.82
C LYS A 153 -26.50 7.79 0.32
N LYS A 154 -26.52 8.55 -0.79
CA LYS A 154 -27.74 9.08 -1.43
C LYS A 154 -28.21 8.25 -2.63
N HIS A 155 -27.43 7.24 -3.03
CA HIS A 155 -27.63 6.47 -4.25
C HIS A 155 -28.09 5.04 -3.96
N LEU A 156 -27.55 4.41 -2.91
CA LEU A 156 -27.91 3.02 -2.58
C LEU A 156 -29.27 2.93 -1.93
N SER A 157 -30.03 1.91 -2.32
CA SER A 157 -31.19 1.46 -1.56
C SER A 157 -30.77 0.93 -0.17
N ALA A 158 -31.74 0.79 0.73
CA ALA A 158 -31.49 0.19 2.04
C ALA A 158 -30.95 -1.24 1.93
N ASP A 159 -31.43 -1.99 0.93
CA ASP A 159 -31.03 -3.36 0.66
C ASP A 159 -29.60 -3.46 0.09
N GLU A 160 -29.27 -2.67 -0.94
CA GLU A 160 -27.91 -2.61 -1.52
C GLU A 160 -26.88 -2.17 -0.45
N LYS A 161 -27.25 -1.24 0.41
CA LYS A 161 -26.40 -0.80 1.52
C LYS A 161 -26.17 -1.93 2.53
N LYS A 162 -27.22 -2.69 2.86
CA LYS A 162 -27.13 -3.83 3.77
C LYS A 162 -26.23 -4.92 3.19
N GLU A 163 -26.42 -5.28 1.93
CA GLU A 163 -25.59 -6.25 1.22
C GLU A 163 -24.10 -5.86 1.28
N MET A 164 -23.78 -4.58 1.00
CA MET A 164 -22.41 -4.11 1.07
C MET A 164 -21.83 -4.18 2.49
N ILE A 165 -22.62 -3.88 3.53
CA ILE A 165 -22.20 -4.01 4.93
C ILE A 165 -21.94 -5.48 5.28
N ASP A 166 -22.80 -6.39 4.85
CA ASP A 166 -22.65 -7.83 5.09
C ASP A 166 -21.38 -8.38 4.42
N LEU A 167 -21.07 -7.94 3.18
CA LEU A 167 -19.80 -8.29 2.51
C LEU A 167 -18.57 -7.79 3.27
N ILE A 168 -18.60 -6.58 3.83
CA ILE A 168 -17.52 -6.05 4.66
C ILE A 168 -17.36 -6.88 5.93
N GLU A 169 -18.47 -7.31 6.54
CA GLU A 169 -18.46 -8.14 7.74
C GLU A 169 -17.92 -9.56 7.48
N HIS A 170 -18.28 -10.16 6.34
CA HIS A 170 -17.72 -11.43 5.91
C HIS A 170 -16.22 -11.34 5.62
N TYR A 171 -15.75 -10.23 5.02
CA TYR A 171 -14.32 -9.94 4.88
C TYR A 171 -13.64 -9.77 6.25
N ARG A 172 -14.27 -9.06 7.19
CA ARG A 172 -13.75 -8.89 8.56
C ARG A 172 -13.51 -10.22 9.26
N LYS A 173 -14.43 -11.18 9.08
CA LYS A 173 -14.34 -12.54 9.66
C LYS A 173 -13.38 -13.46 8.87
N GLY A 174 -12.85 -13.03 7.73
CA GLY A 174 -12.01 -13.86 6.86
C GLY A 174 -12.79 -14.92 6.09
N HIS A 175 -14.11 -14.79 5.97
CA HIS A 175 -14.93 -15.70 5.17
C HIS A 175 -14.88 -15.38 3.68
N LEU A 176 -14.59 -14.12 3.34
CA LEU A 176 -14.43 -13.65 1.97
C LEU A 176 -13.10 -12.92 1.80
N PRO A 177 -12.46 -13.01 0.63
CA PRO A 177 -11.28 -12.23 0.30
C PRO A 177 -11.63 -10.75 0.02
N LEU A 178 -10.65 -9.86 0.12
CA LEU A 178 -10.83 -8.41 -0.09
C LEU A 178 -11.41 -8.07 -1.48
N ILE A 179 -11.10 -8.88 -2.50
CA ILE A 179 -11.58 -8.63 -3.87
C ILE A 179 -13.11 -8.61 -3.97
N VAL A 180 -13.84 -9.31 -3.12
CA VAL A 180 -15.32 -9.38 -3.19
C VAL A 180 -15.97 -8.02 -2.88
N PRO A 181 -15.76 -7.40 -1.70
CA PRO A 181 -16.29 -6.06 -1.45
C PRO A 181 -15.71 -5.01 -2.41
N VAL A 182 -14.45 -5.15 -2.86
CA VAL A 182 -13.87 -4.23 -3.86
C VAL A 182 -14.60 -4.31 -5.20
N THR A 183 -15.00 -5.52 -5.63
CA THR A 183 -15.76 -5.71 -6.88
C THR A 183 -17.14 -5.07 -6.80
N MET A 184 -17.83 -5.21 -5.66
CA MET A 184 -19.11 -4.54 -5.42
C MET A 184 -18.97 -3.01 -5.44
N VAL A 185 -17.91 -2.47 -4.81
CA VAL A 185 -17.62 -1.03 -4.89
C VAL A 185 -17.37 -0.60 -6.33
N ASN A 186 -16.56 -1.35 -7.10
CA ASN A 186 -16.31 -1.03 -8.51
C ASN A 186 -17.61 -1.04 -9.34
N HIS A 187 -18.53 -1.96 -9.06
CA HIS A 187 -19.85 -1.96 -9.68
C HIS A 187 -20.60 -0.66 -9.39
N PHE A 188 -20.66 -0.21 -8.13
CA PHE A 188 -21.31 1.05 -7.77
C PHE A 188 -20.61 2.28 -8.36
N VAL A 189 -19.27 2.31 -8.39
CA VAL A 189 -18.49 3.38 -9.02
C VAL A 189 -18.88 3.54 -10.49
N ARG A 190 -19.05 2.44 -11.21
CA ARG A 190 -19.49 2.44 -12.62
C ARG A 190 -20.96 2.84 -12.74
N LYS A 191 -21.86 2.22 -11.95
CA LYS A 191 -23.31 2.42 -12.01
C LYS A 191 -23.71 3.88 -11.75
N TYR A 192 -23.05 4.53 -10.80
CA TYR A 192 -23.33 5.90 -10.37
C TYR A 192 -22.29 6.92 -10.84
N GLU A 193 -21.44 6.53 -11.80
CA GLU A 193 -20.42 7.38 -12.44
C GLU A 193 -19.61 8.24 -11.47
N GLN A 194 -19.16 7.69 -10.33
CA GLN A 194 -18.49 8.46 -9.29
C GLN A 194 -17.08 8.91 -9.70
N PRO A 195 -16.86 10.18 -10.11
CA PRO A 195 -15.65 10.57 -10.85
C PRO A 195 -14.40 10.55 -9.96
N TYR A 196 -14.55 10.88 -8.67
CA TYR A 196 -13.45 10.82 -7.70
C TYR A 196 -12.98 9.39 -7.47
N LEU A 197 -13.92 8.43 -7.37
CA LEU A 197 -13.60 7.03 -7.10
C LEU A 197 -13.04 6.28 -8.30
N GLN A 198 -13.46 6.64 -9.53
CA GLN A 198 -12.89 6.09 -10.77
C GLN A 198 -11.36 6.29 -10.86
N LYS A 199 -10.83 7.34 -10.22
CA LYS A 199 -9.40 7.65 -10.22
C LYS A 199 -8.62 6.95 -9.11
N GLN A 200 -9.29 6.31 -8.15
CA GLN A 200 -8.64 5.75 -6.96
C GLN A 200 -7.90 4.45 -7.27
N VAL A 201 -6.58 4.49 -7.11
CA VAL A 201 -5.70 3.34 -7.31
C VAL A 201 -6.01 2.21 -6.32
N TYR A 202 -6.55 2.51 -5.14
CA TYR A 202 -6.96 1.49 -4.17
C TYR A 202 -7.91 0.44 -4.75
N LEU A 203 -8.78 0.81 -5.69
CA LEU A 203 -9.74 -0.11 -6.29
C LEU A 203 -9.13 -1.06 -7.32
N GLN A 204 -7.99 -0.66 -7.92
CA GLN A 204 -7.23 -1.46 -8.86
C GLN A 204 -5.73 -1.12 -8.76
N PRO A 205 -5.05 -1.55 -7.68
CA PRO A 205 -3.67 -1.14 -7.39
C PRO A 205 -2.63 -1.74 -8.32
N HIS A 206 -2.95 -2.88 -8.92
CA HIS A 206 -2.12 -3.68 -9.82
C HIS A 206 -3.02 -4.42 -10.84
N PRO A 207 -2.45 -5.00 -11.90
CA PRO A 207 -3.20 -5.81 -12.86
C PRO A 207 -3.95 -6.97 -12.20
N LEU A 208 -5.12 -7.33 -12.74
CA LEU A 208 -6.02 -8.35 -12.17
C LEU A 208 -5.43 -9.76 -12.31
N GLU A 209 -4.64 -9.96 -13.36
CA GLU A 209 -3.99 -11.21 -13.76
C GLU A 209 -3.05 -11.75 -12.67
N LEU A 210 -2.57 -10.87 -11.79
CA LEU A 210 -1.71 -11.23 -10.65
C LEU A 210 -2.48 -11.87 -9.48
N LYS A 211 -3.82 -11.79 -9.46
CA LYS A 211 -4.72 -12.46 -8.48
C LYS A 211 -4.38 -12.21 -7.00
N LEU A 212 -3.75 -11.09 -6.67
CA LEU A 212 -3.18 -10.84 -5.34
C LEU A 212 -4.22 -10.64 -4.22
N ARG A 213 -5.44 -10.18 -4.55
CA ARG A 213 -6.52 -9.92 -3.59
C ARG A 213 -7.51 -11.06 -3.41
N ASN A 214 -7.22 -12.24 -3.96
CA ASN A 214 -8.15 -13.37 -4.04
C ASN A 214 -7.99 -14.38 -2.89
N HIS A 215 -7.25 -14.01 -1.84
CA HIS A 215 -6.94 -14.87 -0.71
C HIS A 215 -7.75 -14.45 0.53
N ALA A 216 -8.34 -15.42 1.23
CA ALA A 216 -9.05 -15.21 2.49
C ALA A 216 -8.12 -15.52 3.68
#